data_AF-A0A7S9GPX8-F1
#
_entry.id   AF-A0A7S9GPX8-F1
#
_cell.length_a   1.000
_cell.length_b   1.000
_cell.length_c   1.000
_cell.angle_alpha   90.00
_cell.angle_beta   90.00
_cell.angle_gamma   90.00
#
_symmetry.space_group_name_H-M   'P 1'
#
loop_
_entity.id
_entity.type
_entity.pdbx_description
1 polymer ?
#
loop_
_entity_poly.entity_id
_entity_poly.type
_entity_poly.pdbx_seq_one_letter_code
_entity_poly.pdbx_strand_id
1 'polypeptide(L)'
;MQTTSDTALVLFSGGQDSTTCLAWALQRFACVETLGFAYGQRHAIELDCRDRLVAGIKEMRPDWAAKLGDSHTLAIPTLAEISDTALTRDVAIEMGADGLPNTFVPGRNLVFLTFAAALAYRRGIHHIIGGMCETDYSGYPDCRDETIKALQQALNLGMAKNFELHTPLMWLDKAATWRLAHQLGGAGLVDLIREHSHTCYLGERGAQHDWGYGCGECPACALRAKGWREYVAQGVG
;
A
#
# COMPACT_ATOMS: atom_id res chain seq x y z
N MET A 1 13.01 8.84 -26.06
CA MET A 1 13.36 7.52 -25.48
C MET A 1 13.41 7.73 -23.97
N GLN A 2 12.35 7.35 -23.25
CA GLN A 2 12.31 7.48 -21.79
C GLN A 2 13.35 6.52 -21.23
N THR A 3 14.36 7.04 -20.55
CA THR A 3 15.36 6.23 -19.86
C THR A 3 14.67 5.50 -18.71
N THR A 4 14.88 4.19 -18.60
CA THR A 4 14.26 3.33 -17.58
C THR A 4 14.63 3.74 -16.14
N SER A 5 15.61 4.64 -15.97
CA SER A 5 15.96 5.28 -14.70
C SER A 5 14.81 6.09 -14.08
N ASP A 6 13.90 6.62 -14.90
CA ASP A 6 12.87 7.55 -14.42
C ASP A 6 11.51 6.85 -14.21
N THR A 7 11.51 5.52 -14.27
CA THR A 7 10.33 4.69 -14.00
C THR A 7 10.36 4.20 -12.56
N ALA A 8 9.20 4.21 -11.92
CA ALA A 8 8.98 3.73 -10.56
C ALA A 8 7.97 2.59 -10.55
N LEU A 9 8.19 1.58 -9.70
CA LEU A 9 7.23 0.50 -9.44
C LEU A 9 6.62 0.68 -8.05
N VAL A 10 5.32 0.91 -7.98
CA VAL A 10 4.59 1.10 -6.72
C VAL A 10 3.91 -0.20 -6.31
N LEU A 11 4.19 -0.70 -5.11
CA LEU A 11 3.39 -1.77 -4.50
C LEU A 11 2.01 -1.19 -4.16
N PHE A 12 1.01 -1.59 -4.94
CA PHE A 12 -0.31 -0.96 -4.97
C PHE A 12 -1.41 -1.96 -4.61
N SER A 13 -1.90 -1.88 -3.37
CA SER A 13 -2.97 -2.74 -2.85
C SER A 13 -4.38 -2.15 -3.01
N GLY A 14 -4.51 -0.86 -3.35
CA GLY A 14 -5.82 -0.19 -3.37
C GLY A 14 -6.30 0.31 -1.99
N GLY A 15 -5.40 0.38 -1.01
CA GLY A 15 -5.65 1.00 0.29
C GLY A 15 -5.24 2.47 0.34
N GLN A 16 -5.53 3.14 1.47
CA GLN A 16 -5.16 4.55 1.70
C GLN A 16 -3.66 4.80 1.46
N ASP A 17 -2.82 4.00 2.11
CA ASP A 17 -1.37 4.18 2.11
C ASP A 17 -0.78 3.99 0.72
N SER A 18 -1.11 2.88 0.06
CA SER A 18 -0.58 2.57 -1.27
C SER A 18 -1.08 3.53 -2.35
N THR A 19 -2.30 4.08 -2.21
CA THR A 19 -2.80 5.16 -3.09
C THR A 19 -2.05 6.47 -2.87
N THR A 20 -1.76 6.80 -1.61
CA THR A 20 -0.95 7.98 -1.27
C THR A 20 0.46 7.84 -1.84
N CYS A 21 1.06 6.65 -1.75
CA CYS A 21 2.35 6.34 -2.39
C CYS A 21 2.30 6.46 -3.92
N LEU A 22 1.20 6.02 -4.57
CA LEU A 22 1.02 6.17 -6.01
C LEU A 22 1.00 7.66 -6.41
N ALA A 23 0.23 8.49 -5.70
CA ALA A 23 0.21 9.93 -5.93
C ALA A 23 1.59 10.57 -5.68
N TRP A 24 2.30 10.14 -4.63
CA TRP A 24 3.65 10.60 -4.31
C TRP A 24 4.65 10.29 -5.44
N ALA A 25 4.55 9.09 -6.02
CA ALA A 25 5.38 8.65 -7.14
C ALA A 25 5.04 9.41 -8.43
N LEU A 26 3.77 9.65 -8.72
CA LEU A 26 3.32 10.36 -9.93
C LEU A 26 3.81 11.83 -9.99
N GLN A 27 4.04 12.45 -8.84
CA GLN A 27 4.68 13.77 -8.80
C GLN A 27 6.18 13.74 -9.09
N ARG A 28 6.86 12.61 -8.89
CA ARG A 28 8.33 12.52 -8.85
C ARG A 28 8.95 11.82 -10.06
N PHE A 29 8.29 10.79 -10.57
CA PHE A 29 8.83 9.94 -11.64
C PHE A 29 8.15 10.24 -12.98
N ALA A 30 8.85 9.96 -14.08
CA ALA A 30 8.33 10.21 -15.43
C ALA A 30 7.35 9.14 -15.88
N CYS A 31 7.50 7.92 -15.36
CA CYS A 31 6.58 6.79 -15.55
C CYS A 31 6.38 6.06 -14.22
N VAL A 32 5.15 5.65 -13.93
CA VAL A 32 4.82 4.90 -12.71
C VAL A 32 4.02 3.66 -13.06
N GLU A 33 4.62 2.50 -12.84
CA GLU A 33 3.97 1.20 -12.92
C GLU A 33 3.45 0.79 -11.53
N THR A 34 2.43 -0.06 -11.49
CA THR A 34 1.90 -0.57 -10.22
C THR A 34 1.99 -2.08 -10.13
N LEU A 35 2.16 -2.61 -8.93
CA LEU A 35 2.18 -4.05 -8.66
C LEU A 35 1.29 -4.37 -7.47
N GLY A 36 0.27 -5.20 -7.70
CA GLY A 36 -0.52 -5.82 -6.64
C GLY A 36 -0.20 -7.30 -6.48
N PHE A 37 -0.59 -7.86 -5.34
CA PHE A 37 -0.38 -9.27 -5.02
C PHE A 37 -1.71 -9.96 -4.71
N ALA A 38 -1.98 -11.07 -5.40
CA ALA A 38 -3.13 -11.93 -5.15
C ALA A 38 -2.65 -13.19 -4.41
N TYR A 39 -2.79 -13.23 -3.09
CA TYR A 39 -2.17 -14.26 -2.25
C TYR A 39 -3.17 -15.04 -1.38
N GLY A 40 -4.35 -15.31 -1.93
CA GLY A 40 -5.40 -16.08 -1.25
C GLY A 40 -6.38 -15.24 -0.41
N GLN A 41 -6.40 -13.93 -0.62
CA GLN A 41 -7.41 -13.05 -0.03
C GLN A 41 -8.81 -13.51 -0.45
N ARG A 42 -9.74 -13.61 0.51
CA ARG A 42 -11.09 -14.15 0.30
C ARG A 42 -11.97 -13.29 -0.62
N HIS A 43 -11.65 -12.01 -0.81
CA HIS A 43 -12.54 -11.07 -1.50
C HIS A 43 -11.80 -10.30 -2.60
N ALA A 44 -12.39 -10.25 -3.80
CA ALA A 44 -11.92 -9.50 -4.97
C ALA A 44 -11.94 -7.96 -4.78
N ILE A 45 -12.40 -7.50 -3.62
CA ILE A 45 -12.61 -6.09 -3.29
C ILE A 45 -11.32 -5.27 -3.39
N GLU A 46 -10.17 -5.81 -2.95
CA GLU A 46 -8.89 -5.07 -3.06
C GLU A 46 -8.50 -4.80 -4.52
N LEU A 47 -8.71 -5.78 -5.41
CA LEU A 47 -8.40 -5.62 -6.84
C LEU A 47 -9.36 -4.62 -7.50
N ASP A 48 -10.66 -4.71 -7.21
CA ASP A 48 -11.65 -3.75 -7.70
C ASP A 48 -11.34 -2.31 -7.22
N CYS A 49 -10.88 -2.16 -5.98
CA CYS A 49 -10.45 -0.88 -5.43
C CYS A 49 -9.27 -0.29 -6.20
N ARG A 50 -8.26 -1.11 -6.55
CA ARG A 50 -7.12 -0.67 -7.36
C ARG A 50 -7.58 -0.06 -8.68
N ASP A 51 -8.47 -0.75 -9.39
CA ASP A 51 -8.96 -0.31 -10.69
C ASP A 51 -9.77 0.99 -10.59
N ARG A 52 -10.66 1.10 -9.59
CA ARG A 52 -11.44 2.32 -9.34
C ARG A 52 -10.56 3.52 -8.99
N LEU A 53 -9.55 3.30 -8.14
CA LEU A 53 -8.61 4.34 -7.74
C LEU A 53 -7.76 4.81 -8.93
N VAL A 54 -7.25 3.90 -9.76
CA VAL A 54 -6.52 4.26 -10.98
C VAL A 54 -7.40 5.03 -11.96
N ALA A 55 -8.65 4.60 -12.16
CA ALA A 55 -9.61 5.30 -13.00
C ALA A 55 -9.88 6.73 -12.49
N GLY A 56 -10.17 6.88 -11.19
CA GLY A 56 -10.43 8.19 -10.60
C GLY A 56 -9.21 9.10 -10.60
N ILE A 57 -7.99 8.57 -10.41
CA ILE A 57 -6.73 9.32 -10.55
C ILE A 57 -6.60 9.86 -11.98
N LYS A 58 -6.89 9.03 -13.00
CA LYS A 58 -6.81 9.43 -14.41
C LYS A 58 -7.80 10.55 -14.75
N GLU A 59 -9.01 10.46 -14.22
CA GLU A 59 -10.05 11.48 -14.41
C GLU A 59 -9.70 12.80 -13.72
N MET A 60 -9.26 12.73 -12.47
CA MET A 60 -8.94 13.90 -11.65
C MET A 60 -7.68 14.64 -12.15
N ARG A 61 -6.68 13.91 -12.68
CA ARG A 61 -5.37 14.46 -13.04
C ARG A 61 -4.87 13.92 -14.38
N PRO A 62 -5.20 14.56 -15.51
CA PRO A 62 -4.72 14.15 -16.83
C PRO A 62 -3.19 14.13 -16.96
N ASP A 63 -2.48 15.00 -16.24
CA ASP A 63 -1.02 15.02 -16.19
C ASP A 63 -0.44 13.79 -15.47
N TRP A 64 -1.14 13.28 -14.45
CA TRP A 64 -0.80 12.00 -13.81
C TRP A 64 -1.20 10.82 -14.68
N ALA A 65 -2.33 10.91 -15.38
CA ALA A 65 -2.78 9.89 -16.32
C ALA A 65 -1.73 9.58 -17.38
N ALA A 66 -1.06 10.62 -17.91
CA ALA A 66 0.01 10.49 -18.91
C ALA A 66 1.29 9.80 -18.38
N LYS A 67 1.48 9.74 -17.06
CA LYS A 67 2.63 9.09 -16.40
C LYS A 67 2.33 7.66 -15.94
N LEU A 68 1.07 7.24 -15.91
CA LEU A 68 0.70 5.89 -15.48
C LEU A 68 1.11 4.88 -16.56
N GLY A 69 1.99 3.95 -16.17
CA GLY A 69 2.42 2.83 -16.99
C GLY A 69 1.62 1.55 -16.73
N ASP A 70 2.28 0.41 -16.91
CA ASP A 70 1.68 -0.91 -16.76
C ASP A 70 1.19 -1.17 -15.31
N SER A 71 0.06 -1.86 -15.20
CA SER A 71 -0.45 -2.40 -13.94
C SER A 71 -0.25 -3.91 -13.91
N HIS A 72 0.50 -4.39 -12.93
CA HIS A 72 0.85 -5.79 -12.74
C HIS A 72 0.08 -6.39 -11.57
N THR A 73 -0.18 -7.69 -11.65
CA THR A 73 -0.69 -8.47 -10.53
C THR A 73 0.05 -9.80 -10.49
N LEU A 74 0.68 -10.12 -9.36
CA LEU A 74 1.34 -11.40 -9.14
C LEU A 74 0.51 -12.28 -8.22
N ALA A 75 0.16 -13.47 -8.70
CA ALA A 75 -0.47 -14.48 -7.87
C ALA A 75 0.60 -15.19 -7.01
N ILE A 76 0.41 -15.19 -5.69
CA ILE A 76 1.28 -15.88 -4.72
C ILE A 76 0.40 -16.77 -3.82
N PRO A 77 -0.28 -17.79 -4.38
CA PRO A 77 -1.18 -18.66 -3.61
C PRO A 77 -0.44 -19.42 -2.51
N THR A 78 0.84 -19.72 -2.71
CA THR A 78 1.70 -20.40 -1.74
C THR A 78 1.88 -19.63 -0.44
N LEU A 79 1.69 -18.30 -0.44
CA LEU A 79 1.74 -17.51 0.79
C LEU A 79 0.58 -17.87 1.73
N ALA A 80 -0.57 -18.26 1.18
CA ALA A 80 -1.69 -18.74 1.97
C ALA A 80 -1.43 -20.15 2.52
N GLU A 81 -0.71 -21.00 1.78
CA GLU A 81 -0.37 -22.38 2.20
C GLU A 81 0.59 -22.41 3.38
N ILE A 82 1.52 -21.45 3.46
CA ILE A 82 2.49 -21.35 4.57
C ILE A 82 1.97 -20.49 5.74
N SER A 83 0.71 -20.07 5.68
CA SER A 83 0.10 -19.17 6.66
C SER A 83 -1.13 -19.80 7.31
N ASP A 84 -1.02 -20.15 8.58
CA ASP A 84 -2.14 -20.59 9.44
C ASP A 84 -2.93 -19.40 9.98
N THR A 85 -3.39 -18.49 9.11
CA THR A 85 -4.02 -17.22 9.53
C THR A 85 -5.51 -17.12 9.21
N ALA A 86 -6.24 -16.27 9.95
CA ALA A 86 -7.65 -15.95 9.70
C ALA A 86 -7.91 -15.29 8.33
N LEU A 87 -6.86 -14.86 7.61
CA LEU A 87 -6.98 -14.42 6.21
C LEU A 87 -7.21 -15.59 5.25
N THR A 88 -6.80 -16.81 5.62
CA THR A 88 -6.83 -18.01 4.76
C THR A 88 -7.88 -19.04 5.21
N ARG A 89 -8.49 -18.89 6.42
CA ARG A 89 -9.52 -19.78 7.00
C ARG A 89 -10.64 -19.02 7.73
N ASP A 90 -11.81 -19.64 7.94
CA ASP A 90 -12.95 -19.06 8.69
C ASP A 90 -12.68 -19.13 10.18
N VAL A 91 -11.80 -18.26 10.67
CA VAL A 91 -11.49 -18.12 12.09
C VAL A 91 -11.71 -16.66 12.47
N ALA A 92 -12.25 -16.41 13.67
CA ALA A 92 -12.40 -15.06 14.17
C ALA A 92 -11.03 -14.35 14.22
N ILE A 93 -11.00 -13.06 13.91
CA ILE A 93 -9.78 -12.25 14.04
C ILE A 93 -9.52 -12.03 15.53
N GLU A 94 -8.47 -12.66 16.05
CA GLU A 94 -8.06 -12.58 17.45
C GLU A 94 -6.62 -12.04 17.55
N MET A 95 -6.34 -11.33 18.64
CA MET A 95 -4.98 -10.90 18.97
C MET A 95 -4.20 -12.05 19.61
N GLY A 96 -3.08 -12.42 19.00
CA GLY A 96 -2.16 -13.41 19.51
C GLY A 96 -1.40 -12.92 20.75
N ALA A 97 -0.77 -13.87 21.46
CA ALA A 97 0.04 -13.61 22.67
C ALA A 97 1.30 -12.77 22.38
N ASP A 98 1.71 -12.69 21.12
CA ASP A 98 2.78 -11.85 20.60
C ASP A 98 2.33 -10.41 20.28
N GLY A 99 1.05 -10.09 20.50
CA GLY A 99 0.46 -8.80 20.17
C GLY A 99 0.18 -8.60 18.68
N LEU A 100 0.23 -9.67 17.87
CA LEU A 100 -0.09 -9.62 16.45
C LEU A 100 -1.43 -10.31 16.20
N PRO A 101 -2.29 -9.78 15.30
CA PRO A 101 -3.52 -10.47 14.96
C PRO A 101 -3.20 -11.79 14.27
N ASN A 102 -4.04 -12.80 14.47
CA ASN A 102 -3.95 -14.10 13.79
C ASN A 102 -4.17 -14.03 12.26
N THR A 103 -4.28 -12.83 11.68
CA THR A 103 -4.18 -12.52 10.25
C THR A 103 -2.73 -12.27 9.80
N PHE A 104 -1.76 -12.30 10.70
CA PHE A 104 -0.37 -11.98 10.41
C PHE A 104 0.37 -13.09 9.67
N VAL A 105 0.88 -12.78 8.49
CA VAL A 105 1.79 -13.66 7.75
C VAL A 105 3.24 -13.19 7.99
N PRO A 106 4.07 -13.95 8.72
CA PRO A 106 5.44 -13.55 9.03
C PRO A 106 6.27 -13.25 7.77
N GLY A 107 6.91 -12.07 7.74
CA GLY A 107 7.83 -11.69 6.65
C GLY A 107 7.16 -11.43 5.30
N ARG A 108 5.83 -11.27 5.26
CA ARG A 108 5.09 -11.02 4.01
C ARG A 108 5.63 -9.85 3.21
N ASN A 109 5.95 -8.73 3.86
CA ASN A 109 6.44 -7.56 3.13
C ASN A 109 7.83 -7.79 2.55
N LEU A 110 8.64 -8.65 3.17
CA LEU A 110 9.93 -9.08 2.62
C LEU A 110 9.74 -9.86 1.33
N VAL A 111 8.77 -10.79 1.32
CA VAL A 111 8.41 -11.58 0.14
C VAL A 111 7.89 -10.66 -0.97
N PHE A 112 7.00 -9.74 -0.65
CA PHE A 112 6.44 -8.78 -1.62
C PHE A 112 7.52 -7.90 -2.24
N LEU A 113 8.42 -7.32 -1.44
CA LEU A 113 9.51 -6.52 -1.97
C LEU A 113 10.50 -7.35 -2.80
N THR A 114 10.72 -8.61 -2.43
CA THR A 114 11.55 -9.52 -3.22
C THR A 114 10.94 -9.78 -4.60
N PHE A 115 9.63 -10.06 -4.68
CA PHE A 115 8.94 -10.21 -5.96
C PHE A 115 8.89 -8.90 -6.76
N ALA A 116 8.68 -7.77 -6.09
CA ALA A 116 8.68 -6.46 -6.73
C ALA A 116 10.05 -6.16 -7.35
N ALA A 117 11.14 -6.47 -6.66
CA ALA A 117 12.49 -6.29 -7.18
C ALA A 117 12.81 -7.24 -8.33
N ALA A 118 12.32 -8.49 -8.30
CA ALA A 118 12.44 -9.41 -9.43
C ALA A 118 11.68 -8.91 -10.67
N LEU A 119 10.48 -8.34 -10.50
CA LEU A 119 9.75 -7.70 -11.60
C LEU A 119 10.47 -6.44 -12.09
N ALA A 120 10.92 -5.58 -11.17
CA ALA A 120 11.67 -4.37 -11.48
C ALA A 120 12.96 -4.69 -12.26
N TYR A 121 13.67 -5.76 -11.89
CA TYR A 121 14.84 -6.28 -12.61
C TYR A 121 14.52 -6.52 -14.10
N ARG A 122 13.46 -7.29 -14.37
CA ARG A 122 13.03 -7.62 -15.75
C ARG A 122 12.61 -6.39 -16.54
N ARG A 123 12.01 -5.41 -15.86
CA ARG A 123 11.52 -4.15 -16.45
C ARG A 123 12.60 -3.07 -16.56
N GLY A 124 13.76 -3.26 -15.95
CA GLY A 124 14.82 -2.25 -15.87
C GLY A 124 14.46 -1.06 -14.97
N ILE A 125 13.55 -1.25 -14.00
CA ILE A 125 13.08 -0.22 -13.06
C ILE A 125 14.03 -0.14 -11.87
N HIS A 126 14.45 1.07 -11.53
CA HIS A 126 15.37 1.35 -10.41
C HIS A 126 14.63 1.60 -9.08
N HIS A 127 13.52 2.35 -9.12
CA HIS A 127 12.82 2.80 -7.93
C HIS A 127 11.63 1.90 -7.59
N ILE A 128 11.57 1.42 -6.35
CA ILE A 128 10.48 0.57 -5.85
C ILE A 128 9.85 1.26 -4.64
N ILE A 129 8.54 1.51 -4.67
CA ILE A 129 7.85 2.28 -3.64
C ILE A 129 6.95 1.35 -2.85
N GLY A 130 7.11 1.33 -1.53
CA GLY A 130 6.26 0.60 -0.59
C GLY A 130 5.58 1.53 0.42
N GLY A 131 4.35 1.22 0.80
CA GLY A 131 3.57 1.98 1.79
C GLY A 131 3.82 1.60 3.25
N MET A 132 4.90 0.85 3.54
CA MET A 132 5.21 0.42 4.91
C MET A 132 5.54 1.64 5.78
N CYS A 133 5.07 1.59 7.03
CA CYS A 133 5.21 2.65 8.02
C CYS A 133 5.53 2.05 9.39
N GLU A 134 6.39 2.74 10.15
CA GLU A 134 6.79 2.34 11.50
C GLU A 134 6.04 3.12 12.59
N THR A 135 5.53 4.33 12.31
CA THR A 135 4.90 5.21 13.33
C THR A 135 3.52 4.74 13.78
N ASP A 136 2.69 4.19 12.89
CA ASP A 136 1.39 3.59 13.26
C ASP A 136 1.50 2.11 13.64
N TYR A 137 2.61 1.74 14.29
CA TYR A 137 3.07 0.38 14.54
C TYR A 137 1.97 -0.57 15.03
N SER A 138 1.57 -1.49 14.15
CA SER A 138 0.75 -2.66 14.48
C SER A 138 1.58 -3.85 14.97
N GLY A 139 2.87 -3.67 15.30
CA GLY A 139 3.72 -4.76 15.75
C GLY A 139 4.66 -5.37 14.70
N TYR A 140 4.52 -5.02 13.41
CA TYR A 140 5.14 -5.77 12.33
C TYR A 140 6.63 -5.43 12.12
N PRO A 141 7.56 -6.37 12.37
CA PRO A 141 9.00 -6.12 12.23
C PRO A 141 9.40 -5.90 10.77
N ASP A 142 8.68 -6.48 9.81
CA ASP A 142 8.94 -6.33 8.37
C ASP A 142 8.47 -4.99 7.76
N CYS A 143 7.95 -4.08 8.59
CA CYS A 143 7.64 -2.70 8.21
C CYS A 143 8.70 -1.68 8.66
N ARG A 144 9.66 -2.08 9.50
CA ARG A 144 10.63 -1.15 10.12
C ARG A 144 11.65 -0.63 9.12
N ASP A 145 12.10 0.60 9.31
CA ASP A 145 13.11 1.24 8.45
C ASP A 145 14.40 0.43 8.35
N GLU A 146 14.91 -0.06 9.47
CA GLU A 146 16.10 -0.92 9.52
C GLU A 146 15.93 -2.20 8.68
N THR A 147 14.74 -2.80 8.74
CA THR A 147 14.43 -4.00 7.97
C THR A 147 14.33 -3.71 6.48
N ILE A 148 13.69 -2.60 6.07
CA ILE A 148 13.61 -2.21 4.66
C ILE A 148 15.00 -1.89 4.10
N LYS A 149 15.85 -1.19 4.86
CA LYS A 149 17.24 -0.89 4.48
C LYS A 149 18.09 -2.15 4.34
N ALA A 150 17.99 -3.07 5.28
CA ALA A 150 18.67 -4.36 5.22
C ALA A 150 18.23 -5.17 3.99
N LEU A 151 16.92 -5.18 3.70
CA LEU A 151 16.40 -5.87 2.52
C LEU A 151 16.88 -5.22 1.22
N GLN A 152 16.89 -3.88 1.11
CA GLN A 152 17.45 -3.20 -0.06
C GLN A 152 18.89 -3.66 -0.34
N GLN A 153 19.73 -3.72 0.70
CA GLN A 153 21.10 -4.20 0.56
C GLN A 153 21.15 -5.65 0.06
N ALA A 154 20.34 -6.54 0.63
CA ALA A 154 20.27 -7.93 0.21
C ALA A 154 19.80 -8.08 -1.25
N LEU A 155 18.77 -7.34 -1.66
CA LEU A 155 18.26 -7.32 -3.04
C LEU A 155 19.34 -6.85 -4.02
N ASN A 156 20.05 -5.78 -3.67
CA ASN A 156 21.07 -5.19 -4.53
C ASN A 156 22.27 -6.14 -4.74
N LEU A 157 22.74 -6.75 -3.64
CA LEU A 157 23.81 -7.75 -3.70
C LEU A 157 23.37 -9.00 -4.46
N GLY A 158 22.17 -9.53 -4.15
CA GLY A 158 21.67 -10.78 -4.70
C GLY A 158 21.31 -10.72 -6.18
N MET A 159 20.93 -9.54 -6.69
CA MET A 159 20.56 -9.35 -8.10
C MET A 159 21.58 -8.55 -8.91
N ALA A 160 22.71 -8.15 -8.32
CA ALA A 160 23.71 -7.29 -8.96
C ALA A 160 23.09 -6.05 -9.64
N LYS A 161 22.16 -5.40 -8.92
CA LYS A 161 21.47 -4.18 -9.34
C LYS A 161 21.47 -3.17 -8.21
N ASN A 162 21.33 -1.90 -8.56
CA ASN A 162 21.14 -0.83 -7.60
C ASN A 162 19.65 -0.51 -7.60
N PHE A 163 18.86 -1.17 -6.77
CA PHE A 163 17.49 -0.73 -6.49
C PHE A 163 17.50 0.30 -5.37
N GLU A 164 16.53 1.20 -5.41
CA GLU A 164 16.22 2.12 -4.33
C GLU A 164 14.79 1.87 -3.85
N LEU A 165 14.66 1.46 -2.59
CA LEU A 165 13.39 1.26 -1.92
C LEU A 165 12.95 2.57 -1.27
N HIS A 166 11.77 3.05 -1.65
CA HIS A 166 11.16 4.26 -1.13
C HIS A 166 10.01 3.91 -0.19
N THR A 167 10.07 4.42 1.04
CA THR A 167 9.00 4.28 2.05
C THR A 167 8.51 5.67 2.48
N PRO A 168 7.78 6.40 1.62
CA PRO A 168 7.43 7.80 1.86
C PRO A 168 6.54 8.01 3.09
N LEU A 169 5.95 6.94 3.63
CA LEU A 169 5.10 6.97 4.81
C LEU A 169 5.82 6.52 6.09
N MET A 170 7.11 6.16 6.04
CA MET A 170 7.85 5.50 7.14
C MET A 170 7.63 6.20 8.51
N TRP A 171 7.70 7.52 8.48
CA TRP A 171 7.65 8.39 9.66
C TRP A 171 6.34 9.19 9.79
N LEU A 172 5.28 8.76 9.09
CA LEU A 172 3.99 9.46 9.05
C LEU A 172 2.91 8.64 9.77
N ASP A 173 2.29 9.25 10.78
CA ASP A 173 1.05 8.74 11.35
C ASP A 173 -0.13 8.82 10.35
N LYS A 174 -1.29 8.25 10.68
CA LYS A 174 -2.43 8.26 9.76
C LYS A 174 -2.96 9.65 9.45
N ALA A 175 -2.90 10.57 10.41
CA ALA A 175 -3.30 11.96 10.17
C ALA A 175 -2.34 12.64 9.19
N ALA A 176 -1.04 12.39 9.32
CA ALA A 176 0.01 12.85 8.42
C ALA A 176 -0.11 12.22 7.04
N THR A 177 -0.53 10.97 6.95
CA THR A 177 -0.82 10.31 5.67
C THR A 177 -1.99 10.99 4.96
N TRP A 178 -3.06 11.35 5.67
CA TRP A 178 -4.15 12.16 5.09
C TRP A 178 -3.68 13.55 4.65
N ARG A 179 -2.86 14.22 5.47
CA ARG A 179 -2.26 15.52 5.11
C ARG A 179 -1.38 15.40 3.87
N LEU A 180 -0.59 14.33 3.75
CA LEU A 180 0.24 14.08 2.58
C LEU A 180 -0.64 13.87 1.33
N ALA A 181 -1.69 13.06 1.40
CA ALA A 181 -2.63 12.91 0.30
C ALA A 181 -3.23 14.26 -0.13
N HIS A 182 -3.64 15.09 0.84
CA HIS A 182 -4.14 16.44 0.57
C HIS A 182 -3.09 17.32 -0.12
N GLN A 183 -1.84 17.32 0.36
CA GLN A 183 -0.75 18.09 -0.25
C GLN A 183 -0.44 17.64 -1.69
N LEU A 184 -0.59 16.34 -1.98
CA LEU A 184 -0.25 15.78 -3.29
C LEU A 184 -1.32 16.04 -4.34
N GLY A 185 -2.60 15.93 -3.98
CA GLY A 185 -3.71 15.93 -4.93
C GLY A 185 -4.93 16.74 -4.52
N GLY A 186 -4.84 17.52 -3.44
CA GLY A 186 -5.94 18.33 -2.92
C GLY A 186 -7.08 17.50 -2.35
N ALA A 187 -8.20 18.17 -2.07
CA ALA A 187 -9.40 17.54 -1.52
C ALA A 187 -9.92 16.40 -2.43
N GLY A 188 -9.78 16.55 -3.75
CA GLY A 188 -10.17 15.52 -4.71
C GLY A 188 -9.45 14.18 -4.50
N LEU A 189 -8.15 14.19 -4.19
CA LEU A 189 -7.43 12.94 -3.90
C LEU A 189 -7.85 12.35 -2.55
N VAL A 190 -8.09 13.20 -1.55
CA VAL A 190 -8.58 12.78 -0.23
C VAL A 190 -9.94 12.10 -0.38
N ASP A 191 -10.87 12.72 -1.11
CA ASP A 191 -12.21 12.19 -1.36
C ASP A 191 -12.18 10.89 -2.17
N LEU A 192 -11.34 10.83 -3.21
CA LEU A 192 -11.14 9.62 -4.00
C LEU A 192 -10.65 8.45 -3.13
N ILE A 193 -9.66 8.70 -2.26
CA ILE A 193 -9.16 7.70 -1.32
C ILE A 193 -10.26 7.30 -0.32
N ARG A 194 -11.01 8.26 0.21
CA ARG A 194 -12.12 8.00 1.14
C ARG A 194 -13.16 7.08 0.53
N GLU A 195 -13.54 7.35 -0.71
CA GLU A 195 -14.64 6.68 -1.41
C GLU A 195 -14.22 5.31 -1.96
N HIS A 196 -13.04 5.20 -2.55
CA HIS A 196 -12.69 4.03 -3.37
C HIS A 196 -11.61 3.13 -2.80
N SER A 197 -10.89 3.53 -1.74
CA SER A 197 -9.88 2.66 -1.13
C SER A 197 -10.47 1.67 -0.11
N HIS A 198 -9.77 0.56 0.11
CA HIS A 198 -10.13 -0.45 1.08
C HIS A 198 -9.06 -0.61 2.18
N THR A 199 -9.49 -0.70 3.43
CA THR A 199 -8.60 -0.86 4.60
C THR A 199 -9.11 -1.88 5.61
N CYS A 200 -10.37 -2.32 5.51
CA CYS A 200 -10.99 -3.19 6.51
C CYS A 200 -10.41 -4.62 6.46
N TYR A 201 -9.99 -5.16 7.60
CA TYR A 201 -9.44 -6.53 7.66
C TYR A 201 -10.47 -7.63 7.48
N LEU A 202 -11.77 -7.35 7.64
CA LEU A 202 -12.83 -8.32 7.36
C LEU A 202 -13.02 -8.54 5.84
N GLY A 203 -12.39 -7.72 5.00
CA GLY A 203 -12.47 -7.86 3.55
C GLY A 203 -13.83 -7.51 2.96
N GLU A 204 -14.71 -6.86 3.72
CA GLU A 204 -16.00 -6.34 3.27
C GLU A 204 -15.96 -4.81 3.13
N ARG A 205 -16.65 -4.25 2.11
CA ARG A 205 -16.71 -2.79 1.96
C ARG A 205 -17.44 -2.14 3.14
N GLY A 206 -18.44 -2.80 3.73
CA GLY A 206 -19.11 -2.33 4.94
C GLY A 206 -19.86 -1.00 4.76
N ALA A 207 -20.17 -0.34 5.87
CA ALA A 207 -20.85 0.95 5.89
C ALA A 207 -19.91 2.10 5.48
N GLN A 208 -20.51 3.18 4.97
CA GLN A 208 -19.80 4.42 4.71
C GLN A 208 -19.72 5.24 6.00
N HIS A 209 -18.52 5.73 6.30
CA HIS A 209 -18.21 6.64 7.40
C HIS A 209 -17.49 7.87 6.85
N ASP A 210 -17.32 8.91 7.68
CA ASP A 210 -16.60 10.12 7.29
C ASP A 210 -15.16 9.85 6.82
N TRP A 211 -14.52 8.78 7.32
CA TRP A 211 -13.17 8.36 6.97
C TRP A 211 -13.09 7.36 5.81
N GLY A 212 -14.24 6.95 5.26
CA GLY A 212 -14.38 6.00 4.17
C GLY A 212 -15.19 4.75 4.54
N TYR A 213 -14.95 3.66 3.82
CA TYR A 213 -15.71 2.42 3.95
C TYR A 213 -15.04 1.38 4.87
N GLY A 214 -15.84 0.69 5.68
CA GLY A 214 -15.42 -0.48 6.43
C GLY A 214 -16.38 -0.85 7.57
N CYS A 215 -16.06 -1.92 8.30
CA CYS A 215 -16.87 -2.37 9.43
C CYS A 215 -16.88 -1.40 10.62
N GLY A 216 -15.87 -0.53 10.74
CA GLY A 216 -15.77 0.45 11.84
C GLY A 216 -15.22 -0.11 13.16
N GLU A 217 -15.12 -1.44 13.30
CA GLU A 217 -14.76 -2.08 14.57
C GLU A 217 -13.38 -2.74 14.56
N CYS A 218 -12.86 -3.17 13.40
CA CYS A 218 -11.54 -3.81 13.33
C CYS A 218 -10.40 -2.81 13.57
N PRO A 219 -9.20 -3.27 14.01
CA PRO A 219 -8.07 -2.40 14.30
C PRO A 219 -7.69 -1.44 13.15
N ALA A 220 -7.76 -1.91 11.90
CA ALA A 220 -7.47 -1.09 10.73
C ALA A 220 -8.49 0.04 10.54
N CYS A 221 -9.78 -0.22 10.76
CA CYS A 221 -10.83 0.80 10.72
C CYS A 221 -10.66 1.80 11.86
N ALA A 222 -10.38 1.33 13.08
CA ALA A 222 -10.16 2.19 14.24
C ALA A 222 -8.99 3.17 14.02
N LEU A 223 -7.88 2.67 13.48
CA LEU A 223 -6.69 3.47 13.16
C LEU A 223 -6.99 4.51 12.06
N ARG A 224 -7.65 4.11 10.96
CA ARG A 224 -8.04 5.02 9.88
C ARG A 224 -9.03 6.09 10.36
N ALA A 225 -10.02 5.72 11.17
CA ALA A 225 -11.00 6.64 11.75
C ALA A 225 -10.37 7.65 12.71
N LYS A 226 -9.42 7.21 13.55
CA LYS A 226 -8.65 8.10 14.44
C LYS A 226 -7.84 9.10 13.61
N GLY A 227 -7.07 8.63 12.64
CA GLY A 227 -6.26 9.51 11.80
C GLY A 227 -7.09 10.51 11.00
N TRP A 228 -8.29 10.13 10.56
CA TRP A 228 -9.23 11.05 9.91
C TRP A 228 -9.69 12.16 10.84
N ARG A 229 -10.13 11.82 12.06
CA ARG A 229 -10.57 12.83 13.04
C ARG A 229 -9.46 13.82 13.38
N GLU A 230 -8.23 13.32 13.55
CA GLU A 230 -7.06 14.14 13.82
C GLU A 230 -6.69 15.04 12.63
N TYR A 231 -6.81 14.54 11.40
CA TYR A 231 -6.63 15.32 10.17
C TYR A 231 -7.63 16.47 10.06
N VAL A 232 -8.93 16.18 10.25
CA VAL A 232 -10.00 17.19 10.17
C VAL A 232 -9.89 18.24 11.27
N ALA A 233 -9.55 17.83 12.51
CA ALA A 233 -9.40 18.73 13.65
C ALA A 233 -8.31 19.80 13.46
N GLN A 234 -7.35 19.57 12.55
CA GLN A 234 -6.27 20.49 12.24
C GLN A 234 -6.64 21.53 11.16
N GLY A 235 -7.90 21.56 10.70
CA GLY A 235 -8.39 22.60 9.78
C GLY A 235 -7.92 22.46 8.33
N VAL A 236 -7.58 21.24 7.91
CA VAL A 236 -7.07 20.92 6.57
C VAL A 236 -8.14 20.21 5.71
N GLY A 237 -9.37 20.09 6.24
CA GLY A 237 -10.52 19.44 5.59
C GLY A 237 -11.52 20.42 5.01
#